data_AF-A0A1G4R0M4-F1
#
_entry.id   AF-A0A1G4R0M4-F1
#
_cell.length_a   1.000
_cell.length_b   1.000
_cell.length_c   1.000
_cell.angle_alpha   90.00
_cell.angle_beta   90.00
_cell.angle_gamma   90.00
#
_symmetry.space_group_name_H-M   'P 1'
#
loop_
_entity.id
_entity.type
_entity.pdbx_description
1 polymer ?
#
loop_
_entity_poly.entity_id
_entity_poly.type
_entity_poly.pdbx_seq_one_letter_code
_entity_poly.pdbx_strand_id
1 'polypeptide(L)' 'MKKSTTFTNLVQILLKEEDVISILKELNYKDTARKFTAHQLLVFFMHAALGQWDGYRSGVVKAEICGLQTVCFSTFSSK' A
#
# COMPACT_ATOMS: atom_id res chain seq x y z
N MET A 1 -3.69 -19.36 6.93
CA MET A 1 -4.88 -18.49 7.02
C MET A 1 -5.56 -18.48 5.66
N LYS A 2 -6.90 -18.67 5.58
CA LYS A 2 -7.65 -18.40 4.34
C LYS A 2 -7.31 -16.97 3.91
N LYS A 3 -6.65 -16.80 2.76
CA LYS A 3 -6.43 -15.47 2.17
C LYS A 3 -7.81 -14.83 2.06
N SER A 4 -8.10 -13.83 2.90
CA SER A 4 -9.40 -13.15 2.88
C SER A 4 -9.47 -12.35 1.60
N THR A 5 -9.91 -12.99 0.52
CA THR A 5 -10.01 -12.42 -0.82
C THR A 5 -10.97 -11.23 -0.84
N THR A 6 -12.02 -11.28 -0.03
CA THR A 6 -12.97 -10.17 0.14
C THR A 6 -12.28 -8.88 0.57
N PHE A 7 -11.29 -8.97 1.46
CA PHE A 7 -10.60 -7.81 1.99
C PHE A 7 -9.73 -7.12 0.94
N THR A 8 -8.85 -7.88 0.28
CA THR A 8 -7.99 -7.36 -0.78
C THR A 8 -8.83 -6.75 -1.92
N ASN A 9 -9.98 -7.37 -2.23
CA ASN A 9 -10.88 -6.85 -3.25
C ASN A 9 -11.48 -5.49 -2.86
N LEU A 10 -11.90 -5.32 -1.59
CA LEU A 10 -12.43 -4.03 -1.11
C LEU A 10 -11.38 -2.91 -1.21
N VAL A 11 -10.14 -3.20 -0.80
CA VAL A 11 -9.03 -2.25 -0.90
C VAL A 11 -8.78 -1.85 -2.35
N GLN A 12 -8.78 -2.81 -3.28
CA GLN A 12 -8.59 -2.55 -4.71
C GLN A 12 -9.74 -1.76 -5.34
N ILE A 13 -10.99 -1.97 -4.88
CA ILE A 13 -12.15 -1.19 -5.33
C ILE A 13 -12.05 0.26 -4.89
N LEU A 14 -11.58 0.50 -3.65
CA LEU A 14 -11.49 1.84 -3.06
C LEU A 14 -10.25 2.63 -3.54
N LEU A 15 -9.13 1.95 -3.75
CA LEU A 15 -7.88 2.54 -4.23
C LEU A 15 -7.51 1.97 -5.60
N LYS A 16 -8.27 2.35 -6.62
CA LYS A 16 -7.86 2.08 -8.00
C LYS A 16 -6.62 2.90 -8.33
N GLU A 17 -5.75 2.32 -9.14
CA GLU A 17 -4.50 2.98 -9.52
C GLU A 17 -4.76 4.24 -10.34
N GLU A 18 -5.74 4.22 -11.24
CA GLU A 18 -6.15 5.39 -12.02
C GLU A 18 -6.59 6.59 -11.15
N ASP A 19 -7.36 6.33 -10.10
CA ASP A 19 -7.89 7.36 -9.21
C ASP A 19 -6.76 8.00 -8.42
N VAL A 20 -5.84 7.17 -7.89
CA VAL A 20 -4.65 7.66 -7.20
C VAL A 20 -3.77 8.49 -8.14
N ILE A 21 -3.52 8.03 -9.37
CA ILE A 21 -2.75 8.78 -10.36
C ILE A 21 -3.40 10.14 -10.66
N SER A 22 -4.73 10.18 -10.78
CA SER A 22 -5.47 11.44 -11.00
C SER A 22 -5.28 12.41 -9.83
N ILE A 23 -5.41 11.94 -8.60
CA ILE A 23 -5.19 12.75 -7.38
C ILE A 23 -3.76 13.27 -7.31
N LEU A 24 -2.75 12.43 -7.58
CA LEU A 24 -1.34 12.86 -7.54
C LEU A 24 -1.05 13.94 -8.58
N LYS A 25 -1.66 13.85 -9.78
CA LYS A 25 -1.55 14.88 -10.81
C LYS A 25 -2.19 16.20 -10.37
N GLU A 26 -3.39 16.14 -9.80
CA GLU A 26 -4.10 17.32 -9.27
C GLU A 26 -3.28 18.02 -8.17
N LEU A 27 -2.63 17.25 -7.31
CA LEU A 27 -1.77 17.75 -6.25
C LEU A 27 -0.36 18.16 -6.72
N ASN A 28 -0.05 18.03 -8.01
CA ASN A 28 1.30 18.18 -8.57
C ASN A 28 2.37 17.35 -7.82
N TYR A 29 1.96 16.23 -7.22
CA TYR A 29 2.87 15.31 -6.55
C TYR A 29 3.56 14.43 -7.59
N LYS A 30 4.89 14.51 -7.64
CA LYS A 30 5.71 13.67 -8.51
C LYS A 30 6.23 12.47 -7.73
N ASP A 31 5.76 11.29 -8.09
CA ASP A 31 6.32 10.05 -7.55
C ASP A 31 7.73 9.82 -8.13
N THR A 32 8.74 9.89 -7.28
CA THR A 32 10.15 9.72 -7.67
C THR A 32 10.63 8.28 -7.50
N ALA A 33 9.86 7.44 -6.79
CA ALA A 33 10.25 6.08 -6.47
C ALA A 33 10.00 5.15 -7.66
N ARG A 34 11.07 4.54 -8.18
CA ARG A 34 11.00 3.61 -9.33
C ARG A 34 10.27 2.29 -9.05
N LYS A 35 10.34 1.80 -7.81
CA LYS A 35 9.90 0.44 -7.43
C LYS A 35 8.76 0.41 -6.42
N PHE A 36 8.40 1.57 -5.87
CA PHE A 36 7.41 1.66 -4.80
C PHE A 36 6.57 2.91 -5.00
N THR A 37 5.38 2.76 -5.59
CA THR A 37 4.53 3.90 -5.95
C THR A 37 3.71 4.40 -4.77
N ALA A 38 3.16 5.61 -4.87
CA ALA A 38 2.25 6.17 -3.88
C ALA A 38 0.95 5.36 -3.80
N HIS A 39 0.49 4.79 -4.91
CA HIS A 39 -0.58 3.80 -4.90
C HIS A 39 -0.24 2.59 -4.02
N GLN A 40 0.95 2.01 -4.20
CA GLN A 40 1.41 0.88 -3.37
C GLN A 40 1.55 1.26 -1.89
N LEU A 41 1.97 2.49 -1.58
CA LEU A 41 2.00 3.00 -0.21
C LEU A 41 0.59 3.11 0.39
N LEU A 42 -0.37 3.67 -0.34
CA LEU A 42 -1.75 3.83 0.15
C LEU A 42 -2.43 2.46 0.34
N VAL A 43 -2.21 1.53 -0.57
CA VAL A 43 -2.66 0.13 -0.42
C VAL A 43 -2.06 -0.49 0.83
N PHE A 44 -0.75 -0.32 1.07
CA PHE A 44 -0.11 -0.78 2.29
C PHE A 44 -0.75 -0.17 3.55
N PHE A 45 -0.99 1.15 3.57
CA PHE A 45 -1.62 1.82 4.71
C PHE A 45 -3.04 1.35 4.98
N MET A 46 -3.86 1.09 3.95
CA MET A 46 -5.19 0.55 4.18
C MET A 46 -5.15 -0.86 4.77
N HIS A 47 -4.26 -1.73 4.25
CA HIS A 47 -4.04 -3.06 4.83
C HIS A 47 -3.56 -2.98 6.28
N ALA A 48 -2.64 -2.04 6.58
CA ALA A 48 -2.11 -1.83 7.91
C ALA A 48 -3.17 -1.30 8.89
N ALA A 49 -3.97 -0.32 8.48
CA ALA A 49 -5.03 0.27 9.31
C ALA A 49 -6.11 -0.76 9.64
N LEU A 50 -6.59 -1.48 8.63
CA LEU A 50 -7.68 -2.45 8.80
C LEU A 50 -7.20 -3.74 9.48
N GLY A 51 -5.96 -4.16 9.22
CA GLY A 51 -5.33 -5.28 9.89
C GLY A 51 -4.72 -4.94 11.25
N GLN A 52 -4.82 -3.67 11.68
CA GLN A 52 -4.25 -3.15 12.92
C GLN A 52 -2.78 -3.54 13.11
N TRP A 53 -1.95 -3.23 12.12
CA TRP A 53 -0.53 -3.61 12.16
C TRP A 53 0.25 -2.72 13.12
N ASP A 54 1.15 -3.33 13.88
CA ASP A 54 1.89 -2.69 14.97
C ASP A 54 2.94 -1.67 14.51
N GLY A 55 3.28 -1.66 13.22
CA GLY A 55 4.23 -0.72 12.63
C GLY A 55 4.85 -1.23 11.33
N TYR A 56 5.75 -0.44 10.72
CA TYR A 56 6.33 -0.78 9.42
C TYR A 56 7.14 -2.07 9.42
N ARG A 57 7.86 -2.37 10.50
CA ARG A 57 8.70 -3.58 10.57
C ARG A 57 7.86 -4.86 10.61
N SER A 58 6.77 -4.89 11.40
CA SER A 58 5.82 -6.00 11.36
C SER A 58 5.00 -6.00 10.07
N GLY A 59 4.74 -4.82 9.53
CA GLY A 59 4.03 -4.60 8.27
C GLY A 59 4.73 -5.20 7.05
N VAL A 60 6.07 -5.21 6.97
CA VAL A 60 6.79 -5.86 5.83
C VAL A 60 6.42 -7.34 5.71
N VAL A 61 6.44 -8.07 6.83
CA VAL A 61 6.11 -9.51 6.86
C VAL A 61 4.62 -9.71 6.55
N LYS A 62 3.75 -8.89 7.12
CA LYS A 62 2.30 -8.97 6.87
C LYS A 62 1.95 -8.60 5.42
N ALA A 63 2.66 -7.66 4.81
CA ALA A 63 2.51 -7.26 3.41
C ALA A 63 2.83 -8.42 2.46
N GLU A 64 3.90 -9.17 2.72
CA GLU A 64 4.24 -10.38 1.95
C GLU A 64 3.11 -11.43 2.03
N ILE A 65 2.58 -11.67 3.23
CA ILE A 65 1.45 -12.60 3.45
C ILE A 65 0.19 -12.14 2.69
N CYS A 66 -0.03 -10.83 2.61
CA CYS A 66 -1.14 -10.22 1.86
C CYS A 66 -0.90 -10.14 0.35
N GLY A 67 0.26 -10.54 -0.17
CA GLY A 67 0.60 -10.47 -1.59
C GLY A 67 0.87 -9.05 -2.09
N LEU A 68 1.23 -8.13 -1.19
CA LEU A 68 1.61 -6.76 -1.53
C LEU A 68 3.10 -6.69 -1.92
N GLN A 69 3.48 -5.59 -2.55
CA GLN A 69 4.89 -5.32 -2.88
C GLN A 69 5.75 -5.33 -1.62
N THR A 70 6.73 -6.22 -1.58
CA THR A 70 7.71 -6.30 -0.49
C THR A 70 8.82 -5.27 -0.71
N VAL A 71 9.03 -4.43 0.30
CA VAL A 71 10.10 -3.42 0.37
C VAL A 71 10.71 -3.39 1.76
N CYS A 72 11.89 -2.79 1.92
CA CYS A 72 12.46 -2.56 3.24
C CYS A 72 11.57 -1.61 4.05
N PHE A 73 11.50 -1.80 5.38
CA PHE A 73 10.65 -0.97 6.23
C PHE A 73 10.99 0.53 6.14
N SER A 74 12.26 0.88 5.86
CA SER A 74 12.70 2.25 5.65
C SER A 74 12.07 2.90 4.41
N THR A 75 11.74 2.12 3.38
CA THR A 75 11.12 2.60 2.15
C THR A 75 9.75 3.24 2.40
N PHE A 76 8.97 2.74 3.36
CA PHE A 76 7.69 3.36 3.74
C PHE A 76 7.88 4.70 4.45
N SER A 77 8.92 4.83 5.28
CA SER A 77 9.19 6.04 6.06
C SER A 77 9.83 7.17 5.26
N SER A 78 10.46 6.86 4.12
CA SER A 78 11.19 7.83 3.32
C SER A 78 10.38 8.39 2.14
N LYS A 79 9.09 8.05 2.05
CA LYS A 79 8.20 8.45 0.97
C LYS A 79 7.37 9.66 1.37
#